data_AF-U3TS82-F1
#
_entry.id   AF-U3TS82-F1
#
_cell.length_a   1.000
_cell.length_b   1.000
_cell.length_c   1.000
_cell.angle_alpha   90.00
_cell.angle_beta   90.00
_cell.angle_gamma   90.00
#
_symmetry.space_group_name_H-M   'P 1'
#
loop_
_entity.id
_entity.type
_entity.pdbx_description
1 polymer ?
#
loop_
_entity_poly.entity_id
_entity_poly.type
_entity_poly.pdbx_seq_one_letter_code
_entity_poly.pdbx_strand_id
1 'polypeptide(L)'
;MATVVIKRDGCRVPFDARRIEAAVRAAAQAAQVDDLAWCTTVAQQVSAQLATQAEVDIRDIQCAVEEALMSGRWPQLARAYIEYRHDRDLAREQRGKLHHAIRGLVEQTNAALLNENANKDSKVIPTQRDLLAGIVAKHYAQQQLLPRDVVLAHERGEIHYHDFDYSPFFPMFNCMLIDLHGMLTHGFKMGNAEIEPPKSIATATAVTAQIIAQVASHIYGGTTINRIDEVLAPFVTLSLDKHRQIAREWQIADVEAYARAHRKRVLRRVSIAGVRG
;
A
#
# COMPACT_ATOMS: atom_id res chain seq x y z
N MET A 1 -2.91 7.44 -43.47
CA MET A 1 -2.61 6.28 -42.59
C MET A 1 -3.92 5.81 -41.99
N ALA A 2 -4.12 4.50 -41.81
CA ALA A 2 -5.33 4.01 -41.15
C ALA A 2 -5.25 4.34 -39.65
N THR A 3 -6.24 5.06 -39.12
CA THR A 3 -6.33 5.40 -37.69
C THR A 3 -6.34 4.14 -36.84
N VAL A 4 -5.51 4.12 -35.79
CA VAL A 4 -5.40 3.02 -34.83
C VAL A 4 -6.09 3.42 -33.54
N VAL A 5 -6.91 2.53 -32.99
CA VAL A 5 -7.55 2.70 -31.69
C VAL A 5 -6.72 2.01 -30.62
N ILE A 6 -6.36 2.77 -29.58
CA ILE A 6 -5.74 2.26 -28.36
C ILE A 6 -6.87 1.92 -27.39
N LYS A 7 -7.07 0.62 -27.14
CA LYS A 7 -8.00 0.14 -26.13
C LYS A 7 -7.44 0.39 -24.72
N ARG A 8 -8.30 0.27 -23.71
CA ARG A 8 -7.93 0.51 -22.30
C ARG A 8 -6.84 -0.41 -21.76
N ASP A 9 -6.71 -1.60 -22.32
CA ASP A 9 -5.66 -2.57 -22.02
C ASP A 9 -4.35 -2.30 -22.79
N GLY A 10 -4.27 -1.17 -23.51
CA GLY A 10 -3.15 -0.81 -24.39
C GLY A 10 -3.17 -1.53 -25.74
N CYS A 11 -4.14 -2.42 -26.00
CA CYS A 11 -4.20 -3.15 -27.25
C CYS A 11 -4.55 -2.23 -28.43
N ARG A 12 -3.78 -2.35 -29.51
CA ARG A 12 -3.92 -1.54 -30.73
C ARG A 12 -4.78 -2.28 -31.75
N VAL A 13 -5.88 -1.67 -32.18
CA VAL A 13 -6.77 -2.25 -33.20
C VAL A 13 -7.08 -1.25 -34.31
N PRO A 14 -7.42 -1.69 -35.52
CA PRO A 14 -7.88 -0.78 -36.57
C PRO A 14 -9.16 -0.04 -36.14
N PHE A 15 -9.25 1.25 -36.50
CA PHE A 15 -10.49 2.00 -36.37
C PHE A 15 -11.59 1.38 -37.23
N ASP A 16 -12.78 1.18 -36.65
CA ASP A 16 -13.94 0.62 -37.34
C ASP A 16 -15.20 1.42 -36.99
N ALA A 17 -15.64 2.26 -37.93
CA ALA A 17 -16.82 3.12 -37.78
C ALA A 17 -18.10 2.31 -37.49
N ARG A 18 -18.18 1.06 -37.99
CA ARG A 18 -19.36 0.20 -37.78
C ARG A 18 -19.57 -0.14 -36.31
N ARG A 19 -18.50 -0.14 -35.50
CA ARG A 19 -18.60 -0.35 -34.05
C ARG A 19 -19.23 0.83 -33.32
N ILE A 20 -18.98 2.05 -33.79
CA ILE A 20 -19.58 3.27 -33.24
C ILE A 20 -21.07 3.26 -33.58
N GLU A 21 -21.41 3.02 -34.85
CA GLU A 21 -22.80 2.96 -35.30
C GLU A 21 -23.60 1.88 -34.56
N ALA A 22 -23.05 0.67 -34.41
CA ALA A 22 -23.69 -0.41 -33.67
C ALA A 22 -23.95 -0.04 -32.20
N ALA A 23 -23.02 0.67 -31.54
CA ALA A 23 -23.18 1.11 -30.17
C ALA A 23 -24.28 2.19 -30.03
N VAL A 24 -24.32 3.16 -30.95
CA VAL A 24 -25.34 4.21 -30.98
C VAL A 24 -26.72 3.61 -31.27
N ARG A 25 -26.82 2.68 -32.23
CA ARG A 25 -28.08 1.96 -32.54
C ARG A 25 -28.60 1.15 -31.35
N ALA A 26 -27.72 0.47 -30.63
CA ALA A 26 -28.10 -0.27 -29.43
C ALA A 26 -28.66 0.67 -28.35
N ALA A 27 -28.04 1.84 -28.16
CA ALA A 27 -28.55 2.86 -27.24
C ALA A 27 -29.89 3.46 -27.72
N ALA A 28 -30.05 3.67 -29.03
CA ALA A 28 -31.31 4.16 -29.62
C ALA A 28 -32.46 3.18 -29.39
N GLN A 29 -32.19 1.88 -29.58
CA GLN A 29 -33.15 0.83 -29.28
C GLN A 29 -33.54 0.80 -27.79
N ALA A 30 -32.57 0.92 -26.88
CA ALA A 30 -32.82 0.99 -25.45
C ALA A 30 -33.61 2.25 -25.03
N ALA A 31 -33.38 3.37 -25.71
CA ALA A 31 -34.08 4.63 -25.51
C ALA A 31 -35.41 4.74 -26.27
N GLN A 32 -35.84 3.68 -26.98
CA GLN A 32 -37.03 3.65 -27.83
C GLN A 32 -37.05 4.77 -28.89
N VAL A 33 -35.89 5.12 -29.44
CA VAL A 33 -35.72 6.09 -30.52
C VAL A 33 -35.57 5.36 -31.85
N ASP A 34 -36.54 5.51 -32.74
CA ASP A 34 -36.52 4.92 -34.09
C ASP A 34 -36.06 5.96 -35.13
N ASP A 35 -34.78 6.34 -35.04
CA ASP A 35 -34.13 7.23 -36.00
C ASP A 35 -32.76 6.67 -36.39
N LEU A 36 -32.80 5.62 -37.21
CA LEU A 36 -31.60 4.92 -37.67
C LEU A 36 -30.71 5.80 -38.57
N ALA A 37 -31.33 6.74 -39.29
CA ALA A 37 -30.60 7.72 -40.08
C ALA A 37 -29.75 8.61 -39.18
N TRP A 38 -30.33 9.13 -38.10
CA TRP A 38 -29.60 9.91 -37.10
C TRP A 38 -28.45 9.14 -36.46
N CYS A 39 -28.65 7.87 -36.10
CA CYS A 39 -27.57 7.03 -35.56
C CYS A 39 -26.37 6.91 -36.52
N THR A 40 -26.67 6.81 -37.82
CA THR A 40 -25.65 6.76 -38.88
C THR A 40 -24.92 8.09 -39.01
N THR A 41 -25.65 9.21 -38.97
CA THR A 41 -25.08 10.56 -39.00
C THR A 41 -24.10 10.80 -37.85
N VAL A 42 -24.49 10.41 -36.62
CA VAL A 42 -23.62 10.53 -35.44
C VAL A 42 -22.33 9.72 -35.63
N ALA A 43 -22.43 8.48 -36.08
CA ALA A 43 -21.26 7.64 -36.32
C ALA A 43 -20.33 8.21 -37.41
N GLN A 44 -20.89 8.79 -38.47
CA GLN A 44 -20.12 9.45 -39.53
C GLN A 44 -19.44 10.72 -39.02
N GLN A 45 -20.14 11.55 -38.25
CA GLN A 45 -19.59 12.77 -37.66
C GLN A 45 -18.39 12.47 -36.75
N VAL A 46 -18.54 11.52 -35.82
CA VAL A 46 -17.45 11.09 -34.93
C VAL A 46 -16.29 10.48 -35.72
N SER A 47 -16.59 9.67 -36.73
CA SER A 47 -15.56 9.08 -37.58
C SER A 47 -14.78 10.14 -38.36
N ALA A 48 -15.45 11.15 -38.91
CA ALA A 48 -14.81 12.25 -39.62
C ALA A 48 -13.94 13.11 -38.69
N GLN A 49 -14.41 13.37 -37.46
CA GLN A 49 -13.66 14.10 -36.44
C GLN A 49 -12.34 13.40 -36.07
N LEU A 50 -12.36 12.07 -35.99
CA LEU A 50 -11.23 11.26 -35.53
C LEU A 50 -10.33 10.74 -36.67
N ALA A 51 -10.77 10.83 -37.93
CA ALA A 51 -10.04 10.35 -39.10
C ALA A 51 -8.70 11.08 -39.35
N THR A 52 -8.52 12.28 -38.79
CA THR A 52 -7.28 13.07 -38.92
C THR A 52 -6.20 12.63 -37.95
N GLN A 53 -6.53 11.80 -36.96
CA GLN A 53 -5.60 11.31 -35.95
C GLN A 53 -5.00 9.97 -36.37
N ALA A 54 -3.69 9.81 -36.16
CA ALA A 54 -2.99 8.55 -36.41
C ALA A 54 -3.34 7.50 -35.34
N GLU A 55 -3.49 7.93 -34.09
CA GLU A 55 -3.84 7.11 -32.93
C GLU A 55 -4.92 7.81 -32.12
N VAL A 56 -5.90 7.04 -31.64
CA VAL A 56 -7.05 7.55 -30.86
C VAL A 56 -7.27 6.65 -29.66
N ASP A 57 -7.43 7.21 -28.46
CA ASP A 57 -7.82 6.41 -27.30
C ASP A 57 -9.31 6.06 -27.37
N ILE A 58 -9.67 4.86 -26.92
CA ILE A 58 -11.08 4.44 -26.85
C ILE A 58 -11.94 5.37 -25.96
N ARG A 59 -11.33 6.12 -25.03
CA ARG A 59 -11.99 7.17 -24.22
C ARG A 59 -12.34 8.39 -25.07
N ASP A 60 -11.47 8.78 -25.99
CA ASP A 60 -11.72 9.91 -26.89
C ASP A 60 -12.88 9.61 -27.85
N ILE A 61 -12.96 8.37 -28.37
CA ILE A 61 -14.10 7.92 -29.16
C ILE A 61 -15.40 8.01 -28.37
N GLN A 62 -15.38 7.60 -27.09
CA GLN A 62 -16.57 7.64 -26.24
C GLN A 62 -17.03 9.07 -25.99
N CYS A 63 -16.10 9.95 -25.62
CA CYS A 63 -16.37 11.36 -25.38
C CYS A 63 -16.95 12.04 -26.63
N ALA A 64 -16.36 11.79 -27.80
CA ALA A 64 -16.88 12.33 -29.06
C ALA A 64 -18.31 11.83 -29.39
N VAL A 65 -18.64 10.57 -29.10
CA VAL A 65 -20.01 10.06 -29.26
C VAL A 65 -20.96 10.70 -28.25
N GLU A 66 -20.55 10.86 -26.99
CA GLU A 66 -21.37 11.49 -25.95
C GLU A 66 -21.69 12.94 -26.32
N GLU A 67 -20.70 13.72 -26.73
CA GLU A 67 -20.87 15.10 -27.19
C GLU A 67 -21.80 15.20 -28.42
N ALA A 68 -21.62 14.31 -29.40
CA ALA A 68 -22.47 14.26 -30.58
C ALA A 68 -23.92 13.90 -30.23
N LEU A 69 -24.15 13.01 -29.25
CA LEU A 69 -25.49 12.66 -28.80
C LEU A 69 -26.12 13.76 -27.94
N MET A 70 -25.35 14.41 -27.06
CA MET A 70 -25.81 15.50 -26.19
C MET A 70 -26.17 16.77 -26.96
N SER A 71 -25.44 17.06 -28.05
CA SER A 71 -25.76 18.15 -28.98
C SER A 71 -26.94 17.84 -29.92
N GLY A 72 -27.43 16.60 -29.89
CA GLY A 72 -28.53 16.12 -30.70
C GLY A 72 -29.91 16.44 -30.15
N ARG A 73 -30.94 16.05 -30.91
CA ARG A 73 -32.36 16.28 -30.60
C ARG A 73 -32.99 15.30 -29.60
N TRP A 74 -32.25 14.25 -29.19
CA TRP A 74 -32.77 13.14 -28.38
C TRP A 74 -32.00 12.98 -27.06
N PRO A 75 -32.31 13.79 -26.02
CA PRO A 75 -31.63 13.71 -24.72
C PRO A 75 -31.71 12.32 -24.07
N GLN A 76 -32.81 11.59 -24.27
CA GLN A 76 -32.99 10.23 -23.74
C GLN A 76 -32.02 9.22 -24.35
N LEU A 77 -31.65 9.39 -25.62
CA LEU A 77 -30.65 8.55 -26.30
C LEU A 77 -29.25 8.80 -25.73
N ALA A 78 -28.88 10.08 -25.58
CA ALA A 78 -27.60 10.45 -24.96
C ALA A 78 -27.49 9.84 -23.56
N ARG A 79 -28.53 9.98 -22.75
CA ARG A 79 -28.59 9.40 -21.39
C ARG A 79 -28.44 7.88 -21.39
N ALA A 80 -29.20 7.16 -22.24
CA ALA A 80 -29.12 5.70 -22.33
C ALA A 80 -27.73 5.22 -22.77
N TYR A 81 -27.09 5.94 -23.69
CA TYR A 81 -25.72 5.63 -24.11
C TYR A 81 -24.74 5.83 -22.95
N ILE A 82 -24.77 6.99 -22.27
CA ILE A 82 -23.87 7.33 -21.16
C ILE A 82 -24.02 6.33 -20.01
N GLU A 83 -25.25 6.04 -19.58
CA GLU A 83 -25.55 5.08 -18.51
C GLU A 83 -25.04 3.67 -18.88
N TYR A 84 -25.31 3.20 -20.10
CA TYR A 84 -24.81 1.90 -20.56
C TYR A 84 -23.29 1.83 -20.56
N ARG A 85 -22.59 2.88 -21.00
CA ARG A 85 -21.12 2.93 -20.98
C ARG A 85 -20.58 2.92 -19.55
N HIS A 86 -21.19 3.71 -18.66
CA HIS A 86 -20.84 3.73 -17.24
C HIS A 86 -20.98 2.34 -16.60
N ASP A 87 -22.13 1.67 -16.79
CA ASP A 87 -22.38 0.33 -16.26
C ASP A 87 -21.40 -0.70 -16.82
N ARG A 88 -21.09 -0.60 -18.12
CA ARG A 88 -20.10 -1.46 -18.78
C ARG A 88 -18.69 -1.25 -18.26
N ASP A 89 -18.37 -0.05 -17.81
CA ASP A 89 -17.06 0.30 -17.28
C ASP A 89 -16.91 -0.21 -15.86
N LEU A 90 -17.90 0.03 -15.00
CA LEU A 90 -18.01 -0.59 -13.68
C LEU A 90 -17.94 -2.12 -13.76
N ALA A 91 -18.71 -2.74 -14.66
CA ALA A 91 -18.71 -4.20 -14.82
C ALA A 91 -17.38 -4.76 -15.34
N ARG A 92 -16.53 -3.94 -15.99
CA ARG A 92 -15.17 -4.35 -16.38
C ARG A 92 -14.21 -4.23 -15.21
N GLU A 93 -14.28 -3.15 -14.45
CA GLU A 93 -13.49 -2.96 -13.22
C GLU A 93 -13.78 -4.06 -12.20
N GLN A 94 -15.07 -4.41 -12.02
CA GLN A 94 -15.50 -5.47 -11.11
C GLN A 94 -14.97 -6.86 -11.48
N ARG A 95 -14.66 -7.09 -12.77
CA ARG A 95 -14.05 -8.33 -13.27
C ARG A 95 -12.53 -8.36 -13.15
N GLY A 96 -11.91 -7.26 -12.74
CA GLY A 96 -10.47 -7.17 -12.56
C GLY A 96 -10.00 -8.12 -11.45
N LYS A 97 -8.85 -8.79 -11.68
CA LYS A 97 -8.20 -9.64 -10.67
C LYS A 97 -8.00 -8.89 -9.34
N LEU A 98 -7.62 -7.61 -9.42
CA LEU A 98 -7.45 -6.74 -8.26
C LEU A 98 -8.77 -6.55 -7.48
N HIS A 99 -9.86 -6.24 -8.17
CA HIS A 99 -11.17 -6.04 -7.55
C HIS A 99 -11.65 -7.31 -6.83
N HIS A 100 -11.49 -8.48 -7.47
CA HIS A 100 -11.82 -9.75 -6.83
C HIS A 100 -10.96 -10.06 -5.60
N ALA A 101 -9.66 -9.75 -5.63
CA ALA A 101 -8.78 -9.93 -4.48
C ALA A 101 -9.17 -9.01 -3.31
N ILE A 102 -9.43 -7.73 -3.58
CA ILE A 102 -9.90 -6.76 -2.57
C ILE A 102 -11.24 -7.20 -1.98
N ARG A 103 -12.19 -7.59 -2.82
CA ARG A 103 -13.50 -8.08 -2.38
C ARG A 103 -13.35 -9.33 -1.51
N GLY A 104 -12.48 -10.27 -1.91
CA GLY A 104 -12.21 -11.49 -1.14
C GLY A 104 -11.64 -11.23 0.26
N LEU A 105 -10.85 -10.16 0.42
CA LEU A 105 -10.38 -9.69 1.72
C LEU A 105 -11.52 -9.06 2.54
N VAL A 106 -12.30 -8.16 1.94
CA VAL A 106 -13.40 -7.43 2.62
C VAL A 106 -14.51 -8.39 3.08
N GLU A 107 -14.88 -9.34 2.22
CA GLU A 107 -15.90 -10.35 2.53
C GLU A 107 -15.34 -11.53 3.35
N GLN A 108 -14.03 -11.54 3.63
CA GLN A 108 -13.31 -12.63 4.33
C GLN A 108 -13.51 -14.02 3.68
N THR A 109 -13.62 -14.07 2.36
CA THR A 109 -13.91 -15.31 1.61
C THR A 109 -12.65 -15.99 1.07
N ASN A 110 -11.50 -15.31 1.05
CA ASN A 110 -10.26 -15.86 0.50
C ASN A 110 -9.30 -16.36 1.60
N ALA A 111 -9.41 -17.64 1.95
CA ALA A 111 -8.59 -18.26 3.01
C ALA A 111 -7.08 -18.22 2.74
N ALA A 112 -6.64 -18.24 1.47
CA ALA A 112 -5.21 -18.17 1.14
C ALA A 112 -4.61 -16.80 1.48
N LEU A 113 -5.36 -15.71 1.22
CA LEU A 113 -4.96 -14.35 1.61
C LEU A 113 -5.04 -14.16 3.14
N LEU A 114 -6.09 -14.70 3.78
CA LEU A 114 -6.27 -14.55 5.22
C LEU A 114 -5.23 -15.33 6.05
N ASN A 115 -4.61 -16.37 5.47
CA ASN A 115 -3.64 -17.23 6.14
C ASN A 115 -2.22 -17.08 5.58
N GLU A 116 -1.96 -16.05 4.78
CA GLU A 116 -0.63 -15.80 4.19
C GLU A 116 0.45 -15.61 5.25
N ASN A 117 0.08 -15.01 6.39
CA ASN A 117 0.98 -14.82 7.53
C ASN A 117 0.41 -15.46 8.79
N ALA A 118 0.99 -16.58 9.23
CA ALA A 118 0.56 -17.31 10.43
C ALA A 118 0.63 -16.47 11.73
N ASN A 119 1.38 -15.37 11.73
CA ASN A 119 1.54 -14.49 12.89
C ASN A 119 0.56 -13.30 12.92
N LYS A 120 -0.24 -13.08 11.87
CA LYS A 120 -1.17 -11.94 11.79
C LYS A 120 -2.62 -12.41 11.84
N ASP A 121 -3.39 -11.95 12.84
CA ASP A 121 -4.84 -12.21 12.90
C ASP A 121 -5.54 -11.38 11.82
N SER A 122 -6.04 -12.04 10.78
CA SER A 122 -6.68 -11.40 9.63
C SER A 122 -8.01 -10.71 9.95
N LYS A 123 -8.55 -10.89 11.16
CA LYS A 123 -9.75 -10.21 11.63
C LYS A 123 -9.47 -8.85 12.27
N VAL A 124 -8.23 -8.54 12.67
CA VAL A 124 -7.91 -7.24 13.25
C VAL A 124 -7.62 -6.19 12.18
N ILE A 125 -8.07 -4.96 12.42
CA ILE A 125 -7.97 -3.84 11.47
C ILE A 125 -6.55 -3.58 10.95
N PRO A 126 -5.49 -3.61 11.79
CA PRO A 126 -4.13 -3.40 11.28
C PRO A 126 -3.74 -4.43 10.22
N THR A 127 -4.07 -5.71 10.43
CA THR A 127 -3.80 -6.79 9.46
C THR A 127 -4.59 -6.58 8.17
N GLN A 128 -5.87 -6.20 8.25
CA GLN A 128 -6.67 -5.96 7.05
C GLN A 128 -6.11 -4.81 6.20
N ARG A 129 -5.65 -3.73 6.84
CA ARG A 129 -5.00 -2.60 6.14
C ARG A 129 -3.71 -3.03 5.45
N ASP A 130 -2.91 -3.84 6.13
CA ASP A 130 -1.65 -4.36 5.62
C ASP A 130 -1.85 -5.34 4.46
N LEU A 131 -2.77 -6.32 4.60
CA LEU A 131 -3.15 -7.23 3.51
C LEU A 131 -3.69 -6.48 2.29
N LEU A 132 -4.51 -5.43 2.50
CA LEU A 132 -5.01 -4.60 1.40
C LEU A 132 -3.87 -3.90 0.65
N ALA A 133 -2.91 -3.33 1.39
CA ALA A 133 -1.71 -2.74 0.79
C ALA A 133 -0.90 -3.79 0.01
N GLY A 134 -0.74 -4.99 0.57
CA GLY A 134 -0.06 -6.12 -0.07
C GLY A 134 -0.70 -6.58 -1.38
N ILE A 135 -2.03 -6.68 -1.42
CA ILE A 135 -2.79 -7.01 -2.63
C ILE A 135 -2.52 -5.98 -3.74
N VAL A 136 -2.57 -4.69 -3.41
CA VAL A 136 -2.33 -3.60 -4.37
C VAL A 136 -0.88 -3.59 -4.82
N ALA A 137 0.07 -3.73 -3.89
CA ALA A 137 1.50 -3.76 -4.15
C ALA A 137 1.87 -4.90 -5.11
N LYS A 138 1.43 -6.12 -4.81
CA LYS A 138 1.65 -7.30 -5.66
C LYS A 138 1.07 -7.10 -7.05
N HIS A 139 -0.17 -6.63 -7.13
CA HIS A 139 -0.82 -6.38 -8.42
C HIS A 139 -0.02 -5.37 -9.26
N TYR A 140 0.36 -4.24 -8.67
CA TYR A 140 1.12 -3.21 -9.38
C TYR A 140 2.50 -3.71 -9.81
N ALA A 141 3.21 -4.41 -8.91
CA ALA A 141 4.53 -4.95 -9.21
C ALA A 141 4.50 -5.96 -10.36
N GLN A 142 3.51 -6.85 -10.39
CA GLN A 142 3.32 -7.82 -11.48
C GLN A 142 3.02 -7.16 -12.83
N GLN A 143 2.26 -6.06 -12.83
CA GLN A 143 1.80 -5.44 -14.07
C GLN A 143 2.78 -4.39 -14.61
N GLN A 144 3.53 -3.71 -13.75
CA GLN A 144 4.24 -2.48 -14.12
C GLN A 144 5.73 -2.48 -13.74
N LEU A 145 6.18 -3.24 -12.73
CA LEU A 145 7.55 -3.12 -12.22
C LEU A 145 8.44 -4.30 -12.60
N LEU A 146 7.92 -5.54 -12.53
CA LEU A 146 8.71 -6.73 -12.75
C LEU A 146 8.69 -7.19 -14.22
N PRO A 147 9.81 -7.73 -14.73
CA PRO A 147 9.83 -8.44 -16.00
C PRO A 147 8.83 -9.60 -16.03
N ARG A 148 8.19 -9.80 -17.19
CA ARG A 148 7.11 -10.78 -17.35
C ARG A 148 7.56 -12.22 -17.08
N ASP A 149 8.78 -12.57 -17.49
CA ASP A 149 9.40 -13.87 -17.25
C ASP A 149 9.58 -14.17 -15.76
N VAL A 150 10.04 -13.18 -14.97
CA VAL A 150 10.16 -13.30 -13.51
C VAL A 150 8.79 -13.52 -12.86
N VAL A 151 7.78 -12.76 -13.27
CA VAL A 151 6.40 -12.91 -12.75
C VAL A 151 5.86 -14.31 -13.05
N LEU A 152 6.02 -14.80 -14.28
CA LEU A 152 5.55 -16.13 -14.69
C LEU A 152 6.27 -17.25 -13.94
N ALA A 153 7.59 -17.15 -13.76
CA ALA A 153 8.36 -18.12 -13.00
C ALA A 153 7.90 -18.17 -11.54
N HIS A 154 7.60 -17.02 -10.92
CA HIS A 154 7.05 -16.95 -9.58
C HIS A 154 5.65 -17.57 -9.49
N GLU A 155 4.75 -17.23 -10.42
CA GLU A 155 3.37 -17.76 -10.44
C GLU A 155 3.31 -19.27 -10.67
N ARG A 156 4.29 -19.84 -11.40
CA ARG A 156 4.42 -21.29 -11.62
C ARG A 156 5.13 -22.02 -10.49
N GLY A 157 5.68 -21.29 -9.50
CA GLY A 157 6.49 -21.85 -8.43
C GLY A 157 7.87 -22.34 -8.87
N GLU A 158 8.35 -21.92 -10.05
CA GLU A 158 9.73 -22.19 -10.50
C GLU A 158 10.74 -21.39 -9.66
N ILE A 159 10.34 -20.19 -9.22
CA ILE A 159 11.05 -19.37 -8.23
C ILE A 159 10.09 -18.87 -7.16
N HIS A 160 10.62 -18.43 -6.03
CA HIS A 160 9.85 -17.74 -5.01
C HIS A 160 10.44 -16.34 -4.77
N TYR A 161 9.71 -15.30 -5.18
CA TYR A 161 10.05 -13.94 -4.85
C TYR A 161 9.54 -13.64 -3.44
N HIS A 162 10.47 -13.49 -2.50
CA HIS A 162 10.14 -13.24 -1.09
C HIS A 162 9.55 -11.83 -0.89
N ASP A 163 8.62 -11.72 0.06
CA ASP A 163 8.03 -10.45 0.51
C ASP A 163 7.45 -9.61 -0.65
N PHE A 164 6.81 -10.31 -1.61
CA PHE A 164 6.30 -9.73 -2.85
C PHE A 164 5.09 -8.79 -2.65
N ASP A 165 4.47 -8.87 -1.48
CA ASP A 165 3.46 -7.94 -0.96
C ASP A 165 4.08 -6.60 -0.50
N TYR A 166 5.40 -6.52 -0.33
CA TYR A 166 6.11 -5.28 -0.01
C TYR A 166 7.03 -4.80 -1.15
N SER A 167 7.96 -5.65 -1.60
CA SER A 167 8.97 -5.33 -2.62
C SER A 167 8.56 -5.87 -3.99
N PRO A 168 8.80 -5.16 -5.11
CA PRO A 168 9.53 -3.88 -5.24
C PRO A 168 8.63 -2.62 -5.16
N PHE A 169 7.35 -2.78 -4.83
CA PHE A 169 6.40 -1.66 -4.85
C PHE A 169 6.76 -0.57 -3.83
N PHE A 170 7.02 -0.98 -2.58
CA PHE A 170 7.60 -0.11 -1.57
C PHE A 170 9.13 -0.29 -1.58
N PRO A 171 9.91 0.79 -1.58
CA PRO A 171 11.37 0.73 -1.51
C PRO A 171 11.83 0.44 -0.07
N MET A 172 11.33 -0.67 0.49
CA MET A 172 11.65 -1.15 1.82
C MET A 172 12.80 -2.15 1.74
N PHE A 173 13.54 -2.27 2.84
CA PHE A 173 14.57 -3.27 2.99
C PHE A 173 14.03 -4.49 3.76
N ASN A 174 14.76 -5.61 3.68
CA ASN A 174 14.43 -6.83 4.40
C ASN A 174 14.81 -6.71 5.89
N CYS A 175 15.94 -7.28 6.30
CA CYS A 175 16.40 -7.26 7.69
C CYS A 175 17.47 -6.21 7.92
N MET A 176 17.62 -5.74 9.16
CA MET A 176 18.74 -4.89 9.54
C MET A 176 19.21 -5.06 11.00
N LEU A 177 20.48 -4.69 11.22
CA LEU A 177 21.04 -4.46 12.55
C LEU A 177 20.90 -2.97 12.90
N ILE A 178 20.20 -2.66 13.99
CA ILE A 178 20.06 -1.28 14.44
C ILE A 178 21.34 -0.85 15.16
N ASP A 179 21.93 0.28 14.77
CA ASP A 179 22.97 0.96 15.54
C ASP A 179 22.38 1.68 16.76
N LEU A 180 21.92 0.90 17.74
CA LEU A 180 21.31 1.43 18.95
C LEU A 180 22.32 2.26 19.76
N HIS A 181 23.59 1.86 19.77
CA HIS A 181 24.64 2.59 20.46
C HIS A 181 24.78 4.00 19.91
N GLY A 182 24.95 4.14 18.59
CA GLY A 182 25.06 5.45 17.93
C GLY A 182 23.85 6.34 18.21
N MET A 183 22.64 5.79 18.11
CA MET A 183 21.40 6.53 18.34
C MET A 183 21.26 7.02 19.79
N LEU A 184 21.57 6.18 20.79
CA LEU A 184 21.41 6.56 22.20
C LEU A 184 22.54 7.46 22.71
N THR A 185 23.70 7.49 22.03
CA THR A 185 24.86 8.31 22.44
C THR A 185 24.88 9.69 21.82
N HIS A 186 24.47 9.83 20.56
CA HIS A 186 24.50 11.11 19.85
C HIS A 186 23.15 11.82 19.82
N GLY A 187 22.08 11.14 20.23
CA GLY A 187 20.72 11.59 19.97
C GLY A 187 20.33 11.35 18.52
N PHE A 188 19.03 11.49 18.24
CA PHE A 188 18.48 11.28 16.90
C PHE A 188 17.07 11.88 16.82
N LYS A 189 16.56 12.01 15.60
CA LYS A 189 15.18 12.43 15.37
C LYS A 189 14.27 11.23 15.15
N MET A 190 13.15 11.18 15.89
CA MET A 190 12.12 10.15 15.75
C MET A 190 10.78 10.82 15.42
N GLY A 191 10.33 10.66 14.17
CA GLY A 191 9.20 11.43 13.65
C GLY A 191 9.50 12.93 13.72
N ASN A 192 8.75 13.66 14.55
CA ASN A 192 8.94 15.09 14.76
C ASN A 192 9.69 15.43 16.06
N ALA A 193 10.03 14.44 16.88
CA ALA A 193 10.70 14.65 18.15
C ALA A 193 12.22 14.50 18.01
N GLU A 194 12.96 15.47 18.53
CA GLU A 194 14.41 15.34 18.75
C GLU A 194 14.62 14.58 20.06
N ILE A 195 15.30 13.45 20.00
CA ILE A 195 15.57 12.58 21.14
C ILE A 195 17.01 12.83 21.60
N GLU A 196 17.14 13.42 22.79
CA GLU A 196 18.43 13.58 23.46
C GLU A 196 18.94 12.25 24.04
N PRO A 197 20.27 12.11 24.25
CA PRO A 197 20.85 10.98 24.95
C PRO A 197 20.15 10.69 26.29
N PRO A 198 19.68 9.45 26.54
CA PRO A 198 18.99 9.11 27.77
C PRO A 198 19.85 9.28 29.02
N LYS A 199 19.26 9.79 30.10
CA LYS A 199 19.94 9.99 31.40
C LYS A 199 19.62 8.91 32.43
N SER A 200 18.93 7.83 32.02
CA SER A 200 18.60 6.69 32.88
C SER A 200 18.30 5.43 32.06
N ILE A 201 18.42 4.26 32.68
CA ILE A 201 18.11 2.98 32.03
C ILE A 201 16.63 2.88 31.64
N ALA A 202 15.72 3.40 32.46
CA ALA A 202 14.30 3.37 32.16
C ALA A 202 13.99 4.15 30.88
N THR A 203 14.56 5.36 30.75
CA THR A 203 14.43 6.17 29.54
C THR A 203 15.08 5.48 28.33
N ALA A 204 16.30 4.95 28.49
CA ALA A 204 17.00 4.25 27.42
C ALA A 204 16.19 3.06 26.87
N THR A 205 15.61 2.25 27.76
CA THR A 205 14.79 1.09 27.37
C THR A 205 13.47 1.51 26.72
N ALA A 206 12.86 2.60 27.18
CA ALA A 206 11.62 3.12 26.58
C ALA A 206 11.86 3.68 25.17
N VAL A 207 12.98 4.38 24.96
CA VAL A 207 13.40 4.86 23.63
C VAL A 207 13.76 3.68 22.74
N THR A 208 14.48 2.67 23.26
CA THR A 208 14.82 1.44 22.51
C THR A 208 13.57 0.73 22.00
N ALA A 209 12.53 0.58 22.83
CA ALA A 209 11.26 -0.02 22.41
C ALA A 209 10.58 0.76 21.27
N GLN A 210 10.63 2.10 21.32
CA GLN A 210 10.10 2.96 20.26
C GLN A 210 10.91 2.82 18.96
N ILE A 211 12.25 2.77 19.06
CA ILE A 211 13.12 2.54 17.89
C ILE A 211 12.77 1.21 17.22
N ILE A 212 12.63 0.12 17.99
CA ILE A 212 12.27 -1.20 17.44
C ILE A 212 10.94 -1.11 16.68
N ALA A 213 9.92 -0.51 17.29
CA ALA A 213 8.61 -0.38 16.64
C ALA A 213 8.67 0.45 15.36
N GLN A 214 9.44 1.54 15.35
CA GLN A 214 9.62 2.38 14.16
C GLN A 214 10.37 1.64 13.06
N VAL A 215 11.51 1.01 13.36
CA VAL A 215 12.30 0.27 12.37
C VAL A 215 11.48 -0.88 11.77
N ALA A 216 10.81 -1.68 12.61
CA ALA A 216 9.97 -2.78 12.16
C ALA A 216 8.78 -2.32 11.28
N SER A 217 8.38 -1.05 11.35
CA SER A 217 7.33 -0.48 10.50
C SER A 217 7.85 0.02 9.14
N HIS A 218 9.17 0.11 8.94
CA HIS A 218 9.80 0.61 7.71
C HIS A 218 10.60 -0.48 6.96
N ILE A 219 10.65 -1.69 7.50
CA ILE A 219 11.24 -2.87 6.87
C ILE A 219 10.22 -4.01 6.90
N TYR A 220 10.33 -4.99 6.00
CA TYR A 220 9.43 -6.16 5.99
C TYR A 220 10.06 -7.41 6.63
N GLY A 221 11.34 -7.33 7.02
CA GLY A 221 12.08 -8.41 7.65
C GLY A 221 12.32 -8.24 9.15
N GLY A 222 13.22 -9.07 9.65
CA GLY A 222 13.64 -9.09 11.04
C GLY A 222 14.49 -7.87 11.44
N THR A 223 14.21 -7.35 12.63
CA THR A 223 15.00 -6.29 13.28
C THR A 223 15.83 -6.90 14.40
N THR A 224 17.15 -6.65 14.40
CA THR A 224 18.05 -7.15 15.46
C THR A 224 18.82 -6.01 16.11
N ILE A 225 18.95 -6.08 17.44
CA ILE A 225 19.83 -5.22 18.23
C ILE A 225 20.94 -6.11 18.77
N ASN A 226 22.17 -5.82 18.36
CA ASN A 226 23.33 -6.56 18.80
C ASN A 226 23.80 -6.07 20.18
N ARG A 227 24.23 -6.98 21.06
CA ARG A 227 24.88 -6.69 22.36
C ARG A 227 24.11 -5.65 23.20
N ILE A 228 22.80 -5.84 23.31
CA ILE A 228 21.91 -4.90 24.01
C ILE A 228 22.31 -4.68 25.48
N ASP A 229 22.86 -5.70 26.12
CA ASP A 229 23.42 -5.67 27.46
C ASP A 229 24.56 -4.67 27.59
N GLU A 230 25.50 -4.68 26.65
CA GLU A 230 26.63 -3.76 26.62
C GLU A 230 26.21 -2.34 26.24
N VAL A 231 25.32 -2.21 25.24
CA VAL A 231 24.81 -0.90 24.82
C VAL A 231 24.04 -0.21 25.95
N LEU A 232 23.30 -0.98 26.76
CA LEU A 232 22.51 -0.43 27.86
C LEU A 232 23.28 -0.26 29.17
N ALA A 233 24.44 -0.91 29.34
CA ALA A 233 25.23 -0.88 30.57
C ALA A 233 25.58 0.54 31.08
N PRO A 234 25.98 1.52 30.23
CA PRO A 234 26.24 2.89 30.68
C PRO A 234 25.02 3.53 31.37
N PHE A 235 23.81 3.30 30.85
CA PHE A 235 22.58 3.87 31.41
C PHE A 235 22.17 3.23 32.75
N VAL A 236 22.57 1.98 32.98
CA VAL A 236 22.44 1.32 34.29
C VAL A 236 23.33 2.02 35.33
N THR A 237 24.56 2.36 34.95
CA THR A 237 25.52 3.09 35.79
C THR A 237 25.01 4.50 36.12
N LEU A 238 24.55 5.26 35.10
CA LEU A 238 23.94 6.57 35.30
C LEU A 238 22.75 6.53 36.29
N SER A 239 21.92 5.49 36.21
CA SER A 239 20.79 5.34 37.13
C SER A 239 21.24 5.04 38.56
N LEU A 240 22.29 4.23 38.73
CA LEU A 240 22.86 3.95 40.04
C LEU A 240 23.44 5.23 40.67
N ASP A 241 24.19 6.00 39.90
CA ASP A 241 24.82 7.23 40.36
C ASP A 241 23.78 8.31 40.70
N LYS A 242 22.69 8.40 39.92
CA LYS A 242 21.53 9.23 40.26
C LYS A 242 20.94 8.85 41.62
N HIS A 243 20.76 7.55 41.90
CA HIS A 243 20.22 7.12 43.19
C HIS A 243 21.21 7.32 44.36
N ARG A 244 22.52 7.21 44.11
CA ARG A 244 23.55 7.57 45.10
C ARG A 244 23.49 9.05 45.46
N GLN A 245 23.35 9.90 44.45
CA GLN A 245 23.22 11.34 44.65
C GLN A 245 21.97 11.67 45.48
N ILE A 246 20.81 11.12 45.12
CA ILE A 246 19.58 11.28 45.92
C ILE A 246 19.78 10.80 47.36
N ALA A 247 20.37 9.63 47.58
CA ALA A 247 20.60 9.14 48.94
C ALA A 247 21.48 10.07 49.78
N ARG A 248 22.50 10.69 49.17
CA ARG A 248 23.36 11.69 49.84
C ARG A 248 22.60 12.98 50.15
N GLU A 249 21.84 13.50 49.19
CA GLU A 249 21.02 14.71 49.34
C GLU A 249 20.03 14.57 50.49
N TRP A 250 19.44 13.39 50.65
CA TRP A 250 18.44 13.07 51.68
C TRP A 250 19.03 12.40 52.92
N GLN A 251 20.37 12.38 53.06
CA GLN A 251 21.10 11.84 54.22
C GLN A 251 20.68 10.41 54.62
N ILE A 252 20.43 9.55 53.64
CA ILE A 252 20.08 8.15 53.87
C ILE A 252 21.31 7.41 54.41
N ALA A 253 21.15 6.71 55.54
CA ALA A 253 22.25 6.08 56.28
C ALA A 253 23.09 5.11 55.43
N ASP A 254 22.45 4.27 54.61
CA ASP A 254 23.14 3.36 53.69
C ASP A 254 22.86 3.74 52.23
N VAL A 255 23.72 4.61 51.70
CA VAL A 255 23.67 5.11 50.32
C VAL A 255 23.76 3.97 49.29
N GLU A 256 24.63 3.00 49.51
CA GLU A 256 24.86 1.91 48.55
C GLU A 256 23.71 0.90 48.55
N ALA A 257 23.19 0.53 49.71
CA ALA A 257 22.03 -0.34 49.80
C ALA A 257 20.80 0.34 49.18
N TYR A 258 20.57 1.62 49.47
CA TYR A 258 19.50 2.40 48.86
C TYR A 258 19.60 2.41 47.34
N ALA A 259 20.78 2.76 46.80
CA ALA A 259 20.99 2.89 45.37
C ALA A 259 20.85 1.55 44.64
N ARG A 260 21.41 0.47 45.20
CA ARG A 260 21.29 -0.89 44.65
C ARG A 260 19.85 -1.39 44.68
N ALA A 261 19.11 -1.15 45.77
CA ALA A 261 17.71 -1.56 45.89
C ALA A 261 16.82 -0.87 44.86
N HIS A 262 16.98 0.45 44.69
CA HIS A 262 16.22 1.22 43.71
C HIS A 262 16.58 0.85 42.27
N ARG A 263 17.88 0.70 41.96
CA ARG A 263 18.32 0.16 40.66
C ARG A 263 17.70 -1.21 40.37
N LYS A 264 17.71 -2.13 41.32
CA LYS A 264 17.12 -3.48 41.16
C LYS A 264 15.62 -3.41 40.89
N ARG A 265 14.91 -2.47 41.53
CA ARG A 265 13.48 -2.24 41.28
C ARG A 265 13.21 -1.73 39.87
N VAL A 266 14.04 -0.82 39.35
CA VAL A 266 13.93 -0.33 37.97
C VAL A 266 14.23 -1.45 36.97
N LEU A 267 15.34 -2.18 37.17
CA LEU A 267 15.71 -3.29 36.29
C LEU A 267 14.67 -4.42 36.28
N ARG A 268 14.00 -4.69 37.40
CA ARG A 268 12.86 -5.64 37.43
C ARG A 268 11.72 -5.19 36.52
N ARG A 269 11.39 -3.90 36.51
CA ARG A 269 10.34 -3.36 35.61
C ARG A 269 10.74 -3.46 34.14
N VAL A 270 12.03 -3.26 33.85
CA VAL A 270 12.59 -3.43 32.50
C VAL A 270 12.59 -4.89 32.07
N SER A 271 12.97 -5.82 32.95
CA SER A 271 13.03 -7.26 32.66
C SER A 271 11.64 -7.88 32.44
N ILE A 272 10.62 -7.41 33.16
CA ILE A 272 9.21 -7.82 32.95
C ILE A 272 8.70 -7.42 31.54
N ALA A 273 9.34 -6.45 30.89
CA ALA A 273 8.99 -5.98 29.55
C ALA A 273 9.71 -6.73 28.39
N GLY A 274 10.36 -7.88 28.65
CA GLY A 274 10.73 -8.80 27.56
C GLY A 274 12.22 -8.97 27.25
N VAL A 275 13.14 -8.64 28.16
CA VAL A 275 14.54 -9.09 28.04
C VAL A 275 14.74 -10.29 28.95
N ARG A 276 14.44 -11.48 28.44
CA ARG A 276 15.01 -12.74 28.95
C ARG A 276 16.30 -12.99 28.17
N GLY A 277 17.41 -12.60 28.78
CA GLY A 277 18.71 -13.24 28.53
C GLY A 277 18.85 -14.42 29.48
#